data_AF-A0A7K9W2G6-F1
#
_entry.id   AF-A0A7K9W2G6-F1
#
_cell.length_a   1.000
_cell.length_b   1.000
_cell.length_c   1.000
_cell.angle_alpha   90.00
_cell.angle_beta   90.00
_cell.angle_gamma   90.00
#
_symmetry.space_group_name_H-M   'P 1'
#
loop_
_entity.id
_entity.type
_entity.pdbx_description
1 polymer ?
#
loop_
_entity_poly.entity_id
_entity_poly.type
_entity_poly.pdbx_seq_one_letter_code
_entity_poly.pdbx_strand_id
1 'polypeptide(L)' 'RHPQKPQGHLQGLWRNELGSTVTILATNTAGTFSGSYHTAVAATNKQILVSSLQGAQ' A
#
# COMPACT_ATOMS: atom_id res chain seq x y z
N ARG A 1 -13.53 16.61 -1.87
CA ARG A 1 -12.17 17.01 -2.34
C ARG A 1 -11.19 15.98 -1.80
N HIS A 2 -10.58 15.16 -2.66
CA HIS A 2 -9.55 14.21 -2.22
C HIS A 2 -8.26 14.99 -1.95
N PRO A 3 -7.64 14.88 -0.76
CA PRO A 3 -6.39 15.57 -0.50
C PRO A 3 -5.30 14.95 -1.39
N GLN A 4 -4.74 15.74 -2.31
CA GLN A 4 -3.52 15.39 -3.02
C GLN A 4 -2.39 15.34 -1.99
N LYS A 5 -1.84 14.14 -1.76
CA LYS A 5 -0.65 13.97 -0.94
C LYS A 5 0.56 14.62 -1.62
N PRO A 6 1.57 15.09 -0.86
CA PRO A 6 2.81 15.60 -1.43
C PRO A 6 3.43 14.59 -2.39
N GLN A 7 3.82 15.07 -3.58
CA GLN A 7 4.51 14.26 -4.58
C GLN A 7 5.81 13.71 -3.97
N GLY A 8 5.97 12.38 -3.91
CA GLY A 8 7.18 11.71 -3.41
C GLY A 8 7.12 11.14 -1.98
N HIS A 9 6.01 11.31 -1.25
CA HIS A 9 5.84 10.71 0.08
C HIS A 9 4.84 9.55 0.04
N LEU A 10 5.36 8.32 0.07
CA LEU A 10 4.54 7.10 -0.01
C LEU A 10 3.77 6.79 1.28
N GLN A 11 4.08 7.42 2.41
CA GLN A 11 3.47 7.09 3.70
C GLN A 11 1.94 7.28 3.71
N GLY A 12 1.25 6.30 4.29
CA GLY A 12 -0.16 6.32 4.64
C GLY A 12 -1.03 5.38 3.82
N LEU A 13 -2.34 5.62 3.85
CA LEU A 13 -3.34 4.79 3.20
C LEU A 13 -3.55 5.18 1.74
N TRP A 14 -3.53 4.21 0.84
CA TRP A 14 -3.90 4.38 -0.56
C TRP A 14 -4.91 3.34 -1.00
N ARG A 15 -5.71 3.71 -1.98
CA ARG A 15 -6.70 2.83 -2.61
C ARG A 15 -6.54 2.94 -4.11
N ASN A 16 -6.54 1.81 -4.81
CA ASN A 16 -6.54 1.79 -6.27
C ASN A 16 -7.97 1.65 -6.83
N GLU A 17 -8.11 1.75 -8.15
CA GLU A 17 -9.40 1.69 -8.85
C GLU A 17 -10.11 0.34 -8.73
N LEU A 18 -9.34 -0.74 -8.54
CA LEU A 18 -9.88 -2.07 -8.27
C LEU A 18 -10.42 -2.22 -6.82
N GLY A 19 -10.21 -1.21 -5.98
CA GLY A 19 -10.64 -1.19 -4.59
C GLY A 19 -9.68 -1.84 -3.61
N SER A 20 -8.49 -2.26 -4.05
CA SER A 20 -7.42 -2.74 -3.16
C SER A 20 -6.89 -1.59 -2.31
N THR A 21 -6.44 -1.91 -1.10
CA THR A 21 -5.93 -0.94 -0.13
C THR A 21 -4.48 -1.24 0.21
N VAL A 22 -3.62 -0.22 0.22
CA VAL A 22 -2.24 -0.32 0.74
C VAL A 22 -2.06 0.63 1.90
N THR A 23 -1.37 0.18 2.94
CA THR A 23 -0.90 1.03 4.03
C THR A 23 0.61 0.99 4.01
N ILE A 24 1.25 2.14 3.78
CA ILE A 24 2.71 2.27 3.85
C ILE A 24 3.06 2.99 5.15
N LEU A 25 3.90 2.36 5.96
CA LEU A 25 4.44 2.91 7.20
C LEU A 25 5.65 3.80 6.90
N ALA A 26 6.16 4.50 7.92
CA ALA A 26 7.24 5.47 7.74
C ALA A 26 8.44 4.88 6.97
N THR A 27 8.90 5.61 5.96
CA THR A 27 10.15 5.33 5.25
C THR A 27 11.33 5.65 6.16
N ASN A 28 12.33 4.77 6.23
CA ASN A 28 13.58 5.12 6.88
C ASN A 28 14.45 6.03 5.98
N THR A 29 15.57 6.52 6.51
CA THR A 29 16.51 7.40 5.80
C THR A 29 17.16 6.75 4.57
N ALA A 30 17.07 5.43 4.43
CA ALA A 30 17.52 4.67 3.27
C ALA A 30 16.45 4.49 2.19
N GLY A 31 15.27 5.11 2.34
CA GLY A 31 14.16 5.00 1.38
C GLY A 31 13.38 3.69 1.47
N THR A 32 13.73 2.79 2.40
CA THR A 32 13.00 1.53 2.59
C THR A 32 11.72 1.76 3.40
N PHE A 33 10.68 1.02 3.08
CA PHE A 33 9.40 1.06 3.78
C PHE A 33 8.84 -0.33 3.99
N SER A 34 8.00 -0.42 5.02
CA SER A 34 7.17 -1.58 5.31
C SER A 34 5.70 -1.18 5.28
N GLY A 35 4.82 -2.14 5.11
CA GLY A 35 3.40 -1.87 4.99
C GLY A 35 2.57 -3.14 4.91
N SER A 36 1.32 -2.93 4.53
CA SER A 36 0.37 -4.00 4.27
C SER A 36 -0.40 -3.74 2.98
N TYR A 37 -0.70 -4.81 2.26
CA TYR A 37 -1.53 -4.78 1.07
C TYR A 37 -2.74 -5.70 1.26
N HIS A 38 -3.93 -5.16 1.04
CA HIS A 38 -5.18 -5.90 1.03
C HIS A 38 -5.74 -5.83 -0.40
N THR A 39 -5.60 -6.92 -1.15
CA THR A 39 -6.12 -6.97 -2.52
C THR A 39 -7.65 -7.10 -2.51
N ALA A 40 -8.35 -6.44 -3.43
CA ALA A 40 -9.79 -6.64 -3.62
C ALA A 40 -10.11 -7.81 -4.56
N VAL A 41 -9.14 -8.25 -5.37
CA VAL A 41 -9.29 -9.29 -6.38
C VAL A 41 -8.13 -10.28 -6.31
N ALA A 42 -8.39 -11.55 -6.63
CA ALA A 42 -7.39 -12.61 -6.69
C ALA A 42 -7.66 -13.53 -7.89
N ALA A 43 -6.59 -14.01 -8.52
CA ALA A 43 -6.67 -15.00 -9.60
C ALA A 43 -6.88 -16.45 -9.09
N THR A 44 -7.02 -16.62 -7.77
CA THR A 44 -7.21 -17.92 -7.12
C THR A 44 -8.48 -17.90 -6.29
N ASN A 45 -9.08 -19.07 -6.06
CA ASN A 45 -10.24 -19.22 -5.18
C ASN A 45 -9.87 -19.28 -3.68
N LYS A 46 -8.63 -18.92 -3.33
CA LYS A 46 -8.20 -18.84 -1.93
C LYS A 46 -8.77 -17.58 -1.28
N GLN A 47 -8.99 -17.65 0.02
CA GLN A 47 -9.40 -16.49 0.81
C GLN A 47 -8.36 -15.37 0.67
N ILE A 48 -8.84 -14.16 0.39
CA ILE A 48 -8.02 -12.95 0.41
C ILE A 48 -7.68 -12.63 1.86
N LEU A 49 -6.38 -12.46 2.12
CA LEU A 49 -5.84 -12.06 3.42
C LEU A 49 -4.94 -10.83 3.24
N VAL A 50 -4.80 -10.06 4.31
CA VAL A 50 -3.82 -8.96 4.35
C VAL A 50 -2.42 -9.56 4.24
N SER A 51 -1.63 -9.02 3.33
CA SER A 51 -0.25 -9.44 3.09
C SER A 51 0.74 -8.36 3.54
N SER A 52 1.89 -8.76 4.06
CA SER A 52 2.98 -7.83 4.36
C SER A 52 3.60 -7.30 3.06
N LEU A 53 3.97 -6.02 3.06
CA LEU A 53 4.62 -5.34 1.95
C LEU A 53 5.93 -4.75 2.45
N GLN A 54 7.01 -4.93 1.70
CA GLN A 54 8.33 -4.34 1.94
C GLN A 54 8.88 -3.84 0.61
N GLY A 55 9.53 -2.68 0.61
CA GLY A 55 10.09 -2.07 -0.61
C GLY A 55 11.05 -0.91 -0.33
N ALA A 56 11.53 -0.28 -1.40
CA ALA A 56 12.37 0.92 -1.35
C ALA A 56 11.97 1.89 -2.48
N GLN A 57 12.16 3.20 -2.25
CA GLN A 57 11.91 4.27 -3.22
C GLN A 57 13.18 5.06 -3.56
#